data_AF-A0A940V4K9-F1
#
_entry.id   AF-A0A940V4K9-F1
#
_cell.length_a   1.000
_cell.length_b   1.000
_cell.length_c   1.000
_cell.angle_alpha   90.00
_cell.angle_beta   90.00
_cell.angle_gamma   90.00
#
_symmetry.space_group_name_H-M   'P 1'
#
loop_
_entity.id
_entity.type
_entity.pdbx_description
1 polymer ?
#
loop_
_entity_poly.entity_id
_entity_poly.type
_entity_poly.pdbx_seq_one_letter_code
_entity_poly.pdbx_strand_id
1 'polypeptide(L)'
;MSRQIKLREKWQGLTDTVMRFPLTVILLIAATVTNVIAITSEYDISYTRLLITFLLGAAFSAVLQLIYERFIENPVFRIVFMVATVFASATYYMMIHNSEWRIDVTIRTIVLFFILLIAFLWIPTIRSHISINESFMAAFRSFFT
;
A
#
# COMPACT_ATOMS: atom_id res chain seq x y z
N MET A 1 16.69 25.84 -20.12
CA MET A 1 17.31 24.49 -20.11
C MET A 1 17.00 23.65 -18.85
N SER A 2 16.36 24.20 -17.80
CA SER A 2 16.14 23.51 -16.50
C SER A 2 14.84 22.70 -16.38
N ARG A 3 13.85 22.87 -17.27
CA ARG A 3 12.51 22.25 -17.14
C ARG A 3 12.47 20.80 -17.65
N GLN A 4 13.22 20.48 -18.69
CA GLN A 4 13.26 19.13 -19.26
C GLN A 4 14.06 18.13 -18.40
N ILE A 5 15.13 18.59 -17.74
CA ILE A 5 15.92 17.77 -16.81
C ILE A 5 15.08 17.40 -15.58
N LYS A 6 14.37 18.38 -14.99
CA LYS A 6 13.45 18.15 -13.85
C LYS A 6 12.32 17.17 -14.18
N LEU A 7 11.79 17.21 -15.41
CA LEU A 7 10.77 16.24 -15.85
C LEU A 7 11.37 14.84 -15.93
N ARG A 8 12.54 14.70 -16.55
CA ARG A 8 13.23 13.42 -16.71
C ARG A 8 13.58 12.77 -15.36
N GLU A 9 14.04 13.56 -14.39
CA GLU A 9 14.31 13.10 -13.01
C GLU A 9 13.04 12.61 -12.30
N LYS A 10 11.92 13.34 -12.44
CA LYS A 10 10.63 12.89 -11.88
C LYS A 10 10.14 11.59 -12.51
N TRP A 11 10.26 11.44 -13.83
CA TRP A 11 9.89 10.21 -14.54
C TRP A 11 10.76 9.02 -14.15
N GLN A 12 12.05 9.24 -13.93
CA GLN A 12 12.97 8.21 -13.43
C GLN A 12 12.60 7.78 -12.01
N GLY A 13 12.36 8.72 -11.09
CA GLY A 13 11.94 8.40 -9.72
C GLY A 13 10.61 7.64 -9.66
N LEU A 14 9.66 7.97 -10.56
CA LEU A 14 8.39 7.25 -10.65
C LEU A 14 8.59 5.83 -11.18
N THR A 15 9.40 5.68 -12.23
CA THR A 15 9.71 4.36 -12.81
C THR A 15 10.42 3.46 -11.80
N ASP A 16 11.38 4.01 -11.06
CA ASP A 16 12.10 3.29 -10.00
C ASP A 16 11.14 2.84 -8.88
N THR A 17 10.22 3.71 -8.48
CA THR A 17 9.16 3.37 -7.52
C THR A 17 8.26 2.25 -8.02
N VAL A 18 7.87 2.27 -9.30
CA VAL A 18 7.03 1.23 -9.91
C VAL A 18 7.76 -0.12 -9.98
N MET A 19 9.05 -0.12 -10.35
CA MET A 19 9.86 -1.34 -10.39
C MET A 19 10.11 -1.92 -9.00
N ARG A 20 10.19 -1.06 -7.98
CA ARG A 20 10.35 -1.44 -6.58
C ARG A 20 9.06 -2.03 -5.99
N PHE A 21 7.91 -1.38 -6.23
CA PHE A 21 6.61 -1.76 -5.66
C PHE A 21 5.57 -2.18 -6.72
N PRO A 22 5.84 -3.19 -7.57
CA PRO A 22 4.98 -3.49 -8.72
C PRO A 22 3.57 -3.92 -8.32
N LEU A 23 3.44 -4.76 -7.29
CA LEU A 23 2.14 -5.25 -6.84
C LEU A 23 1.30 -4.15 -6.18
N THR A 24 1.92 -3.29 -5.37
CA THR A 24 1.25 -2.13 -4.76
C THR A 24 0.71 -1.20 -5.86
N VAL A 25 1.49 -0.93 -6.90
CA VAL A 25 1.05 -0.08 -8.02
C VAL A 25 -0.12 -0.72 -8.76
N ILE A 26 -0.07 -2.02 -9.05
CA ILE A 26 -1.18 -2.74 -9.69
C ILE A 26 -2.46 -2.63 -8.86
N LEU A 27 -2.37 -2.82 -7.54
CA LEU A 27 -3.52 -2.72 -6.63
C LEU A 27 -4.06 -1.28 -6.54
N LEU A 28 -3.20 -0.26 -6.57
CA LEU A 28 -3.63 1.15 -6.60
C LEU A 28 -4.30 1.53 -7.92
N ILE A 29 -3.83 0.98 -9.05
CA ILE A 29 -4.50 1.15 -10.35
C ILE A 29 -5.88 0.47 -10.29
N ALA A 30 -5.98 -0.75 -9.77
CA ALA A 30 -7.26 -1.44 -9.58
C ALA A 30 -8.22 -0.67 -8.65
N ALA A 31 -7.71 -0.08 -7.56
CA ALA A 31 -8.46 0.79 -6.68
C ALA A 31 -8.98 2.04 -7.41
N THR A 32 -8.16 2.62 -8.29
CA THR A 32 -8.54 3.78 -9.09
C THR A 32 -9.64 3.44 -10.08
N VAL A 33 -9.51 2.32 -10.81
CA VAL A 33 -10.51 1.84 -11.77
C VAL A 33 -11.84 1.55 -11.06
N THR A 34 -11.79 0.86 -9.92
CA THR A 34 -13.01 0.59 -9.13
C THR A 34 -13.63 1.85 -8.55
N ASN A 35 -12.83 2.84 -8.17
CA ASN A 35 -13.35 4.14 -7.73
C ASN A 35 -14.10 4.87 -8.86
N VAL A 36 -13.55 4.89 -10.07
CA VAL A 36 -14.22 5.47 -11.24
C VAL A 36 -15.56 4.78 -11.48
N ILE A 37 -15.59 3.44 -11.45
CA ILE A 37 -16.83 2.66 -11.64
C ILE A 37 -17.83 2.91 -10.50
N ALA A 38 -17.36 3.03 -9.26
CA ALA A 38 -18.21 3.33 -8.11
C ALA A 38 -18.90 4.69 -8.26
N ILE A 39 -18.15 5.72 -8.68
CA ILE A 39 -18.70 7.07 -8.90
C ILE A 39 -19.72 7.07 -10.04
N THR A 40 -19.47 6.34 -11.14
CA THR A 40 -20.42 6.29 -12.26
C THR A 40 -21.66 5.45 -11.96
N SER A 41 -21.59 4.55 -10.97
CA SER A 41 -22.67 3.64 -10.59
C SER A 41 -23.40 4.10 -9.32
N GLU A 42 -23.48 5.42 -9.09
CA GLU A 42 -24.15 6.03 -7.92
C GLU A 42 -23.69 5.49 -6.55
N TYR A 43 -22.39 5.20 -6.42
CA TYR A 43 -21.78 4.69 -5.19
C TYR A 43 -22.35 3.35 -4.70
N ASP A 44 -22.54 2.38 -5.60
CA ASP A 44 -22.84 1.00 -5.21
C ASP A 44 -21.82 0.50 -4.15
N ILE A 45 -22.38 -0.02 -3.06
CA ILE A 45 -21.65 -0.51 -1.88
C ILE A 45 -20.63 -1.59 -2.27
N SER A 46 -20.93 -2.40 -3.28
CA SER A 46 -20.09 -3.49 -3.78
C SER A 46 -18.76 -2.97 -4.32
N TYR A 47 -18.78 -1.90 -5.12
CA TYR A 47 -17.56 -1.30 -5.67
C TYR A 47 -16.77 -0.56 -4.59
N THR A 48 -17.46 0.03 -3.61
CA THR A 48 -16.76 0.69 -2.49
C THR A 48 -16.04 -0.34 -1.60
N ARG A 49 -16.61 -1.53 -1.40
CA ARG A 49 -15.93 -2.65 -0.70
C ARG A 49 -14.69 -3.13 -1.47
N LEU A 50 -14.77 -3.23 -2.79
CA LEU A 50 -13.62 -3.58 -3.63
C LEU A 50 -12.52 -2.53 -3.55
N LEU A 51 -12.88 -1.24 -3.62
CA LEU A 51 -11.95 -0.13 -3.46
C LEU A 51 -11.18 -0.26 -2.13
N ILE A 52 -11.88 -0.42 -1.01
CA ILE A 52 -11.25 -0.54 0.32
C ILE A 52 -10.33 -1.76 0.37
N THR A 53 -10.76 -2.89 -0.22
CA THR A 53 -9.95 -4.12 -0.28
C THR A 53 -8.65 -3.88 -1.06
N PHE A 54 -8.72 -3.21 -2.21
CA PHE A 54 -7.54 -2.91 -3.01
C PHE A 54 -6.60 -1.92 -2.31
N LEU A 55 -7.13 -0.91 -1.62
CA LEU A 55 -6.31 -0.01 -0.81
C LEU A 55 -5.60 -0.74 0.34
N LEU A 56 -6.31 -1.63 1.05
CA LEU A 56 -5.74 -2.40 2.14
C LEU A 56 -4.64 -3.34 1.61
N GLY A 57 -4.92 -4.02 0.49
CA GLY A 57 -3.95 -4.86 -0.21
C GLY A 57 -2.72 -4.10 -0.65
N ALA A 58 -2.89 -2.88 -1.19
CA ALA A 58 -1.78 -2.03 -1.61
C ALA A 58 -0.88 -1.65 -0.41
N ALA A 59 -1.48 -1.26 0.71
CA ALA A 59 -0.76 -0.96 1.95
C ALA A 59 -0.01 -2.20 2.47
N PHE A 60 -0.67 -3.36 2.49
CA PHE A 60 -0.07 -4.62 2.95
C PHE A 60 1.09 -5.06 2.05
N SER A 61 0.91 -5.00 0.73
CA SER A 61 1.96 -5.25 -0.27
C SER A 61 3.18 -4.35 -0.05
N ALA A 62 2.95 -3.06 0.23
CA ALA A 62 4.04 -2.11 0.46
C ALA A 62 4.84 -2.49 1.71
N VAL A 63 4.15 -2.85 2.80
CA VAL A 63 4.77 -3.33 4.04
C VAL A 63 5.59 -4.59 3.80
N LEU A 64 5.03 -5.61 3.13
CA LEU A 64 5.76 -6.84 2.84
C LEU A 64 6.96 -6.63 1.93
N GLN A 65 6.87 -5.75 0.94
CA GLN A 65 7.99 -5.38 0.08
C GLN A 65 9.12 -4.73 0.89
N LEU A 66 8.80 -3.88 1.88
CA LEU A 66 9.80 -3.32 2.80
C LEU A 66 10.44 -4.38 3.69
N ILE A 67 9.67 -5.36 4.18
CA ILE A 67 10.21 -6.48 4.97
C ILE A 67 11.17 -7.30 4.11
N TYR A 68 10.76 -7.64 2.88
CA TYR A 68 11.57 -8.37 1.92
C TYR A 68 12.91 -7.66 1.70
N GLU A 69 12.88 -6.39 1.32
CA GLU A 69 14.10 -5.60 1.05
C GLU A 69 15.01 -5.46 2.28
N ARG A 70 14.44 -5.51 3.49
CA ARG A 70 15.19 -5.26 4.71
C ARG A 70 15.79 -6.51 5.35
N PHE A 71 15.13 -7.65 5.21
CA PHE A 71 15.47 -8.86 5.97
C PHE A 71 15.81 -10.07 5.09
N ILE A 72 15.50 -10.04 3.78
CA ILE A 72 15.56 -11.24 2.94
C ILE A 72 16.29 -10.95 1.63
N GLU A 73 17.36 -11.69 1.38
CA GLU A 73 18.18 -11.54 0.16
C GLU A 73 17.71 -12.46 -0.99
N ASN A 74 16.85 -13.43 -0.71
CA ASN A 74 16.46 -14.47 -1.67
C ASN A 74 15.23 -14.07 -2.51
N PRO A 75 15.35 -13.97 -3.85
CA PRO A 75 14.29 -13.49 -4.75
C PRO A 75 13.01 -14.33 -4.74
N VAL A 76 13.06 -15.60 -4.32
CA VAL A 76 11.87 -16.46 -4.24
C VAL A 76 10.86 -15.90 -3.23
N PHE A 77 11.34 -15.31 -2.12
CA PHE A 77 10.45 -14.73 -1.11
C PHE A 77 9.67 -13.52 -1.61
N ARG A 78 10.17 -12.81 -2.63
CA ARG A 78 9.41 -11.73 -3.28
C ARG A 78 8.10 -12.26 -3.86
N ILE A 79 8.16 -13.41 -4.52
CA ILE A 79 6.97 -14.07 -5.10
C ILE A 79 6.05 -14.57 -3.99
N VAL A 80 6.62 -15.17 -2.93
CA VAL A 80 5.84 -15.65 -1.78
C VAL A 80 5.05 -14.51 -1.13
N PHE A 81 5.66 -13.34 -0.94
CA PHE A 81 4.97 -12.18 -0.37
C PHE A 81 3.92 -11.58 -1.31
N MET A 82 4.15 -11.61 -2.62
CA MET A 82 3.14 -11.22 -3.59
C MET A 82 1.92 -12.12 -3.51
N VAL A 83 2.14 -13.43 -3.47
CA VAL A 83 1.07 -14.43 -3.32
C VAL A 83 0.35 -14.25 -1.98
N ALA A 84 1.09 -14.06 -0.88
CA ALA A 84 0.53 -13.81 0.44
C ALA A 84 -0.34 -12.55 0.47
N THR A 85 0.05 -11.48 -0.24
CA THR A 85 -0.76 -10.27 -0.37
C THR A 85 -2.09 -10.57 -1.06
N VAL A 86 -2.05 -11.29 -2.19
CA VAL A 86 -3.28 -11.65 -2.91
C VAL A 86 -4.21 -12.47 -2.03
N PHE A 87 -3.67 -13.46 -1.29
CA PHE A 87 -4.46 -14.24 -0.34
C PHE A 87 -5.02 -13.40 0.80
N ALA A 88 -4.24 -12.48 1.37
CA ALA A 88 -4.69 -11.59 2.44
C ALA A 88 -5.82 -10.66 1.96
N SER A 89 -5.68 -10.06 0.77
CA SER A 89 -6.70 -9.23 0.14
C SER A 89 -7.97 -10.02 -0.18
N ALA A 90 -7.86 -11.23 -0.72
CA ALA A 90 -9.00 -12.09 -1.00
C ALA A 90 -9.74 -12.49 0.28
N THR A 91 -9.00 -12.86 1.32
CA THR A 91 -9.57 -13.22 2.64
C THR A 91 -10.32 -12.04 3.24
N TYR A 92 -9.74 -10.84 3.17
CA TYR A 92 -10.37 -9.61 3.65
C TYR A 92 -11.64 -9.28 2.87
N TYR A 93 -11.61 -9.42 1.54
CA TYR A 93 -12.80 -9.24 0.71
C TYR A 93 -13.92 -10.20 1.09
N MET A 94 -13.61 -11.49 1.29
CA MET A 94 -14.61 -12.49 1.71
C MET A 94 -15.22 -12.15 3.08
N MET A 95 -14.42 -11.64 4.02
CA MET A 95 -14.92 -11.19 5.32
C MET A 95 -15.92 -10.02 5.20
N ILE A 96 -15.68 -9.08 4.29
CA ILE A 96 -16.55 -7.91 4.11
C ILE A 96 -17.75 -8.21 3.21
N HIS A 97 -17.60 -9.10 2.22
CA HIS A 97 -18.65 -9.39 1.24
C HIS A 97 -19.93 -9.90 1.91
N ASN A 98 -19.79 -10.81 2.88
CA ASN A 98 -20.92 -11.39 3.61
C ASN A 98 -21.40 -10.57 4.82
N SER A 99 -20.68 -9.50 5.19
CA SER A 99 -21.06 -8.67 6.32
C SER A 99 -21.92 -7.50 5.87
N GLU A 100 -22.94 -7.15 6.66
CA GLU A 100 -23.55 -5.82 6.56
C GLU A 100 -22.51 -4.76 6.93
N TRP A 101 -22.60 -3.60 6.28
CA TRP A 101 -21.65 -2.51 6.48
C TRP A 101 -22.00 -1.77 7.78
N ARG A 102 -21.57 -2.36 8.88
CA ARG A 102 -21.79 -1.88 10.24
C ARG A 102 -20.54 -1.21 10.79
N ILE A 103 -20.72 -0.40 11.84
CA ILE A 103 -19.65 0.38 12.51
C ILE A 103 -18.45 -0.49 12.91
N ASP A 104 -18.66 -1.75 13.28
CA ASP A 104 -17.59 -2.68 13.66
C ASP A 104 -16.64 -3.00 12.51
N VAL A 105 -17.16 -3.16 11.28
CA VAL A 105 -16.35 -3.39 10.08
C VAL A 105 -15.51 -2.14 9.77
N THR A 106 -16.10 -0.95 9.89
CA THR A 106 -15.40 0.32 9.66
C THR A 106 -14.25 0.50 10.65
N ILE A 107 -14.50 0.29 11.95
CA ILE A 107 -13.46 0.43 12.98
C ILE A 107 -12.33 -0.57 12.74
N ARG A 108 -12.64 -1.84 12.45
CA ARG A 108 -11.64 -2.87 12.15
C ARG A 108 -10.78 -2.48 10.94
N THR A 109 -11.41 -1.97 9.88
CA THR A 109 -10.73 -1.49 8.68
C THR A 109 -9.73 -0.39 9.00
N ILE A 110 -10.18 0.64 9.74
CA ILE A 110 -9.34 1.80 10.11
C ILE A 110 -8.16 1.34 10.97
N VAL A 111 -8.40 0.47 11.96
CA VAL A 111 -7.35 -0.09 12.82
C VAL A 111 -6.32 -0.86 12.00
N LEU A 112 -6.76 -1.69 11.04
CA LEU A 112 -5.84 -2.41 10.15
C LEU A 112 -4.98 -1.46 9.32
N PHE A 113 -5.58 -0.43 8.71
CA PHE A 113 -4.80 0.58 7.99
C PHE A 113 -3.78 1.28 8.90
N PHE A 114 -4.16 1.57 10.14
CA PHE A 114 -3.28 2.23 11.10
C PHE A 114 -2.09 1.34 11.49
N ILE A 115 -2.32 0.05 11.74
CA ILE A 115 -1.26 -0.93 11.99
C ILE A 115 -0.30 -1.01 10.80
N LEU A 116 -0.84 -1.06 9.57
CA LEU A 116 -0.02 -1.11 8.36
C LEU A 116 0.77 0.18 8.15
N LEU A 117 0.20 1.33 8.46
CA LEU A 117 0.89 2.61 8.41
C LEU A 117 2.05 2.65 9.40
N ILE A 118 1.83 2.22 10.65
CA ILE A 118 2.89 2.15 11.66
C ILE A 118 3.98 1.18 11.20
N ALA A 119 3.60 -0.01 10.71
CA ALA A 119 4.54 -0.99 10.20
C ALA A 119 5.39 -0.43 9.04
N PHE A 120 4.75 0.24 8.08
CA PHE A 120 5.42 0.88 6.95
C PHE A 120 6.47 1.89 7.38
N LEU A 121 6.18 2.69 8.42
CA LEU A 121 7.13 3.65 8.98
C LEU A 121 8.25 2.96 9.78
N TRP A 122 7.91 1.92 10.53
CA TRP A 122 8.84 1.30 11.49
C TRP A 122 9.79 0.28 10.87
N ILE A 123 9.32 -0.60 9.99
CA ILE A 123 10.11 -1.69 9.37
C ILE A 123 11.45 -1.26 8.77
N PRO A 124 11.56 -0.19 7.95
CA PRO A 124 12.84 0.19 7.37
C PRO A 124 13.90 0.56 8.42
N THR A 125 13.45 0.97 9.61
CA THR A 125 14.29 1.48 10.71
C THR A 125 14.92 0.39 11.58
N ILE A 126 14.38 -0.83 11.55
CA ILE A 126 14.72 -1.90 12.52
C ILE A 126 16.18 -2.36 12.44
N ARG A 127 16.81 -2.32 11.25
CA ARG A 127 18.23 -2.69 11.06
C ARG A 127 19.14 -1.51 10.70
N SER A 128 18.67 -0.26 10.80
CA SER A 128 19.51 0.90 10.47
C SER A 128 20.26 1.37 11.70
N HIS A 129 21.48 1.87 11.51
CA HIS A 129 22.21 2.62 12.55
C HIS A 129 21.54 3.96 12.91
N ILE A 130 20.48 4.32 12.15
CA ILE A 130 19.61 5.48 12.30
C ILE A 130 18.49 5.11 13.27
N SER A 131 18.25 5.97 14.26
CA SER A 131 17.23 5.75 15.28
C SER A 131 15.81 5.83 14.67
N ILE A 132 14.84 5.13 15.28
CA ILE A 132 13.40 5.20 14.91
C ILE A 132 12.93 6.67 14.83
N ASN A 133 13.45 7.51 15.73
CA ASN A 133 13.11 8.93 15.81
C ASN A 133 13.51 9.71 14.56
N GLU A 134 14.69 9.44 13.99
CA GLU A 134 15.17 10.14 12.78
C GLU A 134 14.41 9.71 11.52
N SER A 135 14.11 8.42 11.38
CA SER A 135 13.36 7.91 10.24
C SER A 135 11.88 8.34 10.29
N PHE A 136 11.27 8.35 11.48
CA PHE A 136 9.94 8.93 11.70
C PHE A 136 9.94 10.41 11.37
N MET A 137 10.93 11.18 11.85
CA MET A 137 11.04 12.61 11.53
C MET A 137 11.29 12.87 10.03
N ALA A 138 12.00 12.00 9.32
CA ALA A 138 12.21 12.13 7.89
C ALA A 138 10.91 11.90 7.10
N ALA A 139 10.16 10.84 7.42
CA ALA A 139 8.86 10.58 6.81
C ALA A 139 7.83 11.68 7.16
N PHE A 140 7.82 12.12 8.43
CA PHE A 140 6.98 13.22 8.87
C PHE A 140 7.32 14.51 8.10
N ARG A 141 8.60 14.87 8.00
CA ARG A 141 9.02 16.03 7.20
C ARG A 141 8.65 15.92 5.73
N SER A 142 8.78 14.74 5.11
CA SER A 142 8.42 14.57 3.68
C SER A 142 6.92 14.63 3.42
N PHE A 143 6.09 14.35 4.44
CA PHE A 143 4.63 14.51 4.33
C PHE A 143 4.19 15.97 4.46
N PHE A 144 4.93 16.79 5.22
CA PHE A 144 4.58 18.18 5.51
C PHE A 144 5.37 19.23 4.71
N THR A 145 6.27 18.83 3.82
CA THR A 145 7.04 19.72 2.92
C THR A 145 6.64 19.51 1.47
#